data_AF-A0A970QC72-F1
#
_entry.id   AF-A0A970QC72-F1
#
_cell.length_a   1.000
_cell.length_b   1.000
_cell.length_c   1.000
_cell.angle_alpha   90.00
_cell.angle_beta   90.00
_cell.angle_gamma   90.00
#
_symmetry.space_group_name_H-M   'P 1'
#
loop_
_entity.id
_entity.type
_entity.pdbx_description
1 polymer ?
#
loop_
_entity_poly.entity_id
_entity_poly.type
_entity_poly.pdbx_seq_one_letter_code
_entity_poly.pdbx_strand_id
1 'polypeptide(L)'
;MKKGCLVVLIILAVLLALVVIGGFVAYSKYDTVLGLSESPVISHEEILVGDPRIRGIVNPLMAFPFLEEYITDDLDLPISPDQVKMLLPYVLPREITLLADSDLQGNQFNLTLFINEQRLGNYLEEQINASNALEKIKQIQWDEEGVVLPQRGDLHVNGTLPIPDSVQDDLVKLWPTQTAQPAARIEGDNQLELVVDNRNGDVLALAAAGVEAAGQSWESLIANQFGATAIGIIESIQVLRIQANFIDKDTVKIHLNIASDEEKGPGLQMLLAGLALPALTKELQTNYALTLKGDLPWDANQNAIIGDLELSGIEYQIRAKLAGK
;
A
#
# COMPACT_ATOMS: atom_id res chain seq x y z
N MET A 1 -51.03 -8.15 41.65
CA MET A 1 -49.57 -8.32 41.89
C MET A 1 -49.26 -8.16 43.37
N LYS A 2 -48.64 -9.15 44.02
CA LYS A 2 -48.25 -9.08 45.44
C LYS A 2 -47.08 -8.11 45.60
N LYS A 3 -47.11 -7.24 46.63
CA LYS A 3 -46.09 -6.20 46.89
C LYS A 3 -44.64 -6.72 46.85
N GLY A 4 -44.41 -7.98 47.25
CA GLY A 4 -43.09 -8.62 47.19
C GLY A 4 -42.55 -8.86 45.77
N CYS A 5 -43.42 -9.13 44.78
CA CYS A 5 -43.00 -9.29 43.38
C CYS A 5 -42.55 -7.96 42.77
N LEU A 6 -43.21 -6.85 43.14
CA LEU A 6 -42.81 -5.51 42.70
C LEU A 6 -41.43 -5.11 43.25
N VAL A 7 -41.15 -5.41 44.53
CA VAL A 7 -39.85 -5.11 45.14
C VAL A 7 -38.72 -5.89 44.48
N VAL A 8 -38.92 -7.18 44.18
CA VAL A 8 -37.92 -8.00 43.47
C VAL A 8 -37.65 -7.46 42.06
N LEU A 9 -38.70 -7.06 41.33
CA LEU A 9 -38.55 -6.46 40.00
C LEU A 9 -37.78 -5.13 40.04
N ILE A 10 -38.03 -4.27 41.04
CA ILE A 10 -37.29 -3.02 41.22
C ILE A 10 -35.82 -3.29 41.50
N ILE A 11 -35.51 -4.23 42.39
CA ILE A 11 -34.11 -4.60 42.70
C ILE A 11 -33.41 -5.12 41.44
N LEU A 12 -34.06 -6.01 40.67
CA LEU A 12 -33.49 -6.56 39.45
C LEU A 12 -33.29 -5.49 38.37
N ALA A 13 -34.23 -4.55 38.23
CA ALA A 13 -34.10 -3.42 37.32
C ALA A 13 -32.95 -2.48 37.73
N VAL A 14 -32.75 -2.23 39.02
CA VAL A 14 -31.63 -1.43 39.53
C VAL A 14 -30.30 -2.14 39.29
N LEU A 15 -30.22 -3.46 39.55
CA LEU A 15 -29.01 -4.24 39.28
C LEU A 15 -28.67 -4.26 37.78
N LEU A 16 -29.68 -4.45 36.91
CA LEU A 16 -29.50 -4.37 35.48
C LEU A 16 -29.00 -2.98 35.06
N ALA A 17 -29.62 -1.90 35.58
CA ALA A 17 -29.19 -0.53 35.30
C ALA A 17 -27.73 -0.28 35.74
N LEU A 18 -27.32 -0.78 36.91
CA LEU A 18 -25.93 -0.67 37.38
C LEU A 18 -24.94 -1.43 36.47
N VAL A 19 -25.31 -2.63 36.00
CA VAL A 19 -24.50 -3.39 35.04
C VAL A 19 -24.39 -2.65 33.71
N VAL A 20 -25.49 -2.09 33.20
CA VAL A 20 -25.50 -1.32 31.94
C VAL A 20 -24.66 -0.05 32.09
N ILE A 21 -24.84 0.71 33.17
CA ILE A 21 -24.06 1.94 33.43
C ILE A 21 -22.58 1.61 33.61
N GLY A 22 -22.26 0.59 34.42
CA GLY A 22 -20.89 0.14 34.64
C GLY A 22 -20.21 -0.32 33.35
N GLY A 23 -20.94 -1.08 32.52
CA GLY A 23 -20.48 -1.51 31.20
C GLY A 23 -20.24 -0.32 30.26
N PHE A 24 -21.15 0.66 30.24
CA PHE A 24 -20.99 1.87 29.44
C PHE A 24 -19.78 2.72 29.87
N VAL A 25 -19.57 2.89 31.18
CA VAL A 25 -18.41 3.63 31.71
C VAL A 25 -17.10 2.89 31.39
N ALA A 26 -17.08 1.56 31.57
CA ALA A 26 -15.93 0.75 31.19
C ALA A 26 -15.64 0.87 29.68
N TYR A 27 -16.67 0.70 28.85
CA TYR A 27 -16.55 0.86 27.39
C TYR A 27 -16.01 2.23 27.02
N SER A 28 -16.59 3.32 27.54
CA SER A 28 -16.13 4.68 27.26
C SER A 28 -14.68 4.91 27.67
N LYS A 29 -14.27 4.38 28.84
CA LYS A 29 -12.88 4.47 29.29
C LYS A 29 -11.93 3.69 28.37
N TYR A 30 -12.26 2.45 28.02
CA TYR A 30 -11.41 1.66 27.12
C TYR A 30 -11.41 2.20 25.69
N ASP A 31 -12.51 2.77 25.22
CA ASP A 31 -12.62 3.42 23.92
C ASP A 31 -11.68 4.62 23.82
N THR A 32 -11.59 5.45 24.86
CA THR A 32 -10.63 6.58 24.85
C THR A 32 -9.17 6.16 24.80
N VAL A 33 -8.84 4.96 25.31
CA VAL A 33 -7.45 4.47 25.35
C VAL A 33 -7.12 3.66 24.10
N LEU A 34 -8.00 2.76 23.69
CA LEU A 34 -7.75 1.82 22.61
C LEU A 34 -8.34 2.29 21.28
N GLY A 35 -9.39 3.10 21.26
CA GLY A 35 -10.15 3.40 20.04
C GLY A 35 -11.04 2.22 19.63
N LEU A 36 -11.91 1.77 20.55
CA LEU A 36 -12.79 0.63 20.31
C LEU A 36 -13.96 0.97 19.39
N SER A 37 -14.41 2.22 19.39
CA SER A 37 -15.43 2.75 18.51
C SER A 37 -14.90 2.83 17.08
N GLU A 38 -15.82 2.70 16.14
CA GLU A 38 -15.52 2.83 14.73
C GLU A 38 -15.12 4.29 14.40
N SER A 39 -13.98 4.44 13.74
CA SER A 39 -13.47 5.71 13.24
C SER A 39 -14.25 6.21 12.02
N PRO A 40 -14.18 7.52 11.69
CA PRO A 40 -14.68 8.04 10.42
C PRO A 40 -13.94 7.41 9.23
N VAL A 41 -14.62 7.38 8.08
CA VAL A 41 -14.00 7.01 6.81
C VAL A 41 -13.34 8.25 6.23
N ILE A 42 -12.02 8.31 6.28
CA ILE A 42 -11.19 9.38 5.70
C ILE A 42 -10.47 8.81 4.49
N SER A 43 -10.58 9.48 3.34
CA SER A 43 -9.81 9.08 2.16
C SER A 43 -8.39 9.63 2.22
N HIS A 44 -7.40 8.88 1.71
CA HIS A 44 -6.06 9.38 1.46
C HIS A 44 -6.03 10.65 0.60
N GLU A 45 -7.07 10.93 -0.21
CA GLU A 45 -7.19 12.18 -0.97
C GLU A 45 -7.43 13.41 -0.07
N GLU A 46 -7.95 13.23 1.15
CA GLU A 46 -8.23 14.32 2.10
C GLU A 46 -6.99 14.78 2.87
N ILE A 47 -5.98 13.91 2.98
CA ILE A 47 -4.73 14.18 3.69
C ILE A 47 -3.57 14.52 2.74
N LEU A 48 -3.84 14.66 1.45
CA LEU A 48 -2.80 14.97 0.45
C LEU A 48 -2.15 16.31 0.76
N VAL A 49 -0.82 16.29 0.87
CA VAL A 49 0.02 17.48 0.79
C VAL A 49 0.66 17.47 -0.60
N GLY A 50 0.46 18.54 -1.37
CA GLY A 50 1.00 18.65 -2.73
C GLY A 50 0.19 17.89 -3.79
N ASP A 51 0.87 17.38 -4.81
CA ASP A 51 0.28 16.62 -5.94
C ASP A 51 1.06 15.32 -6.16
N PRO A 52 0.91 14.31 -5.27
CA PRO A 52 1.73 13.11 -5.34
C PRO A 52 1.46 12.32 -6.61
N ARG A 53 2.57 11.93 -7.24
CA ARG A 53 2.61 11.29 -8.56
C ARG A 53 2.79 9.78 -8.47
N ILE A 54 3.19 9.28 -7.32
CA ILE A 54 3.17 7.85 -7.02
C ILE A 54 2.15 7.61 -5.91
N ARG A 55 1.19 6.74 -6.17
CA ARG A 55 0.11 6.40 -5.25
C ARG A 55 -0.06 4.89 -5.27
N GLY A 56 0.13 4.23 -4.14
CA GLY A 56 -0.17 2.81 -3.95
C GLY A 56 -1.22 2.66 -2.88
N ILE A 57 -2.33 1.99 -3.16
CA ILE A 57 -3.36 1.67 -2.19
C ILE A 57 -3.50 0.15 -2.06
N VAL A 58 -3.77 -0.30 -0.84
CA VAL A 58 -4.25 -1.63 -0.51
C VAL A 58 -5.57 -1.47 0.23
N ASN A 59 -6.55 -2.29 -0.13
CA ASN A 59 -7.88 -2.35 0.49
C ASN A 59 -8.03 -3.70 1.21
N PRO A 60 -7.57 -3.84 2.47
CA PRO A 60 -7.53 -5.14 3.16
C PRO A 60 -8.91 -5.78 3.33
N LEU A 61 -9.96 -4.97 3.49
CA LEU A 61 -11.33 -5.47 3.60
C LEU A 61 -11.81 -6.17 2.32
N MET A 62 -11.39 -5.70 1.14
CA MET A 62 -11.73 -6.36 -0.13
C MET A 62 -10.98 -7.69 -0.31
N ALA A 63 -9.79 -7.81 0.29
CA ALA A 63 -9.00 -9.04 0.25
C ALA A 63 -9.43 -10.07 1.31
N PHE A 64 -10.07 -9.63 2.40
CA PHE A 64 -10.41 -10.49 3.54
C PHE A 64 -11.14 -11.80 3.20
N PRO A 65 -12.16 -11.83 2.29
CA PRO A 65 -12.84 -13.08 1.94
C PRO A 65 -11.90 -14.18 1.38
N PHE A 66 -10.77 -13.79 0.79
CA PHE A 66 -9.75 -14.72 0.29
C PHE A 66 -8.73 -15.07 1.37
N LEU A 67 -8.44 -14.11 2.26
CA LEU A 67 -7.48 -14.27 3.33
C LEU A 67 -8.03 -15.10 4.51
N GLU A 68 -9.34 -15.09 4.75
CA GLU A 68 -9.94 -15.84 5.87
C GLU A 68 -9.78 -17.35 5.73
N GLU A 69 -9.64 -17.86 4.50
CA GLU A 69 -9.39 -19.29 4.23
C GLU A 69 -8.02 -19.77 4.75
N TYR A 70 -7.09 -18.83 4.99
CA TYR A 70 -5.79 -19.12 5.59
C TYR A 70 -5.81 -19.16 7.11
N ILE A 71 -6.90 -18.72 7.74
CA ILE A 71 -7.05 -18.69 9.19
C ILE A 71 -7.61 -20.06 9.61
N THR A 72 -6.71 -21.00 9.90
CA THR A 72 -7.01 -22.40 10.21
C THR A 72 -6.54 -22.81 11.60
N ASP A 73 -7.02 -23.95 12.12
CA ASP A 73 -6.75 -24.43 13.50
C ASP A 73 -5.29 -24.79 13.77
N ASP A 74 -4.47 -24.93 12.73
CA ASP A 74 -3.03 -25.16 12.81
C ASP A 74 -2.22 -23.90 13.13
N LEU A 75 -2.84 -22.72 13.11
CA LEU A 75 -2.18 -21.48 13.52
C LEU A 75 -2.12 -21.36 15.04
N ASP A 76 -0.95 -21.00 15.57
CA ASP A 76 -0.70 -20.74 16.99
C ASP A 76 -1.25 -19.35 17.38
N LEU A 77 -2.58 -19.25 17.46
CA LEU A 77 -3.31 -18.01 17.76
C LEU A 77 -3.81 -17.99 19.20
N PRO A 78 -3.86 -16.81 19.85
CA PRO A 78 -4.32 -16.68 21.24
C PRO A 78 -5.83 -16.93 21.40
N ILE A 79 -6.58 -16.97 20.30
CA ILE A 79 -8.02 -17.20 20.23
C ILE A 79 -8.33 -18.15 19.07
N SER A 80 -9.53 -18.76 19.08
CA SER A 80 -9.91 -19.70 18.02
C SER A 80 -9.96 -19.05 16.64
N PRO A 81 -9.67 -19.77 15.54
CA PRO A 81 -9.77 -19.26 14.17
C PRO A 81 -11.13 -18.62 13.85
N ASP A 82 -12.23 -19.22 14.30
CA ASP A 82 -13.57 -18.66 14.10
C ASP A 82 -13.74 -17.29 14.77
N GLN A 83 -13.17 -17.10 15.96
CA GLN A 83 -13.15 -15.79 16.62
C GLN A 83 -12.29 -14.79 15.88
N VAL A 84 -11.14 -15.21 15.32
CA VAL A 84 -10.31 -14.33 14.49
C VAL A 84 -11.07 -13.91 13.24
N LYS A 85 -11.67 -14.84 12.49
CA LYS A 85 -12.47 -14.53 11.29
C LYS A 85 -13.62 -13.59 11.61
N MET A 86 -14.27 -13.77 12.76
CA MET A 86 -15.33 -12.89 13.23
C MET A 86 -14.84 -11.48 13.55
N LEU A 87 -13.65 -11.35 14.16
CA LEU A 87 -13.14 -10.05 14.65
C LEU A 87 -12.31 -9.28 13.62
N LEU A 88 -11.61 -9.99 12.73
CA LEU A 88 -10.64 -9.40 11.81
C LEU A 88 -11.25 -8.31 10.90
N PRO A 89 -12.46 -8.47 10.33
CA PRO A 89 -13.10 -7.43 9.53
C PRO A 89 -13.35 -6.10 10.27
N TYR A 90 -13.45 -6.14 11.61
CA TYR A 90 -13.68 -4.95 12.43
C TYR A 90 -12.40 -4.20 12.79
N VAL A 91 -11.24 -4.83 12.62
CA VAL A 91 -9.94 -4.25 12.98
C VAL A 91 -9.03 -4.02 11.78
N LEU A 92 -9.26 -4.70 10.65
CA LEU A 92 -8.56 -4.41 9.41
C LEU A 92 -8.78 -2.95 9.01
N PRO A 93 -7.75 -2.21 8.57
CA PRO A 93 -7.96 -0.87 8.08
C PRO A 93 -8.78 -0.89 6.79
N ARG A 94 -9.49 0.21 6.52
CA ARG A 94 -10.29 0.37 5.30
C ARG A 94 -9.39 0.51 4.09
N GLU A 95 -8.34 1.31 4.23
CA GLU A 95 -7.29 1.50 3.24
C GLU A 95 -5.92 1.64 3.92
N ILE A 96 -4.88 1.22 3.19
CA ILE A 96 -3.48 1.53 3.47
C ILE A 96 -2.92 2.15 2.19
N THR A 97 -2.39 3.37 2.28
CA THR A 97 -1.94 4.13 1.12
C THR A 97 -0.49 4.59 1.29
N LEU A 98 0.33 4.35 0.28
CA LEU A 98 1.63 4.97 0.08
C LEU A 98 1.47 6.10 -0.93
N LEU A 99 1.88 7.31 -0.55
CA LEU A 99 1.92 8.48 -1.40
C LEU A 99 3.37 8.93 -1.54
N ALA A 100 3.76 9.36 -2.74
CA ALA A 100 5.08 9.90 -2.94
C ALA A 100 5.17 10.91 -4.09
N ASP A 101 6.11 11.84 -3.93
CA ASP A 101 6.41 12.91 -4.87
C ASP A 101 7.88 13.34 -4.79
N SER A 102 8.38 13.88 -5.90
CA SER A 102 9.70 14.51 -5.92
C SER A 102 9.62 15.99 -5.53
N ASP A 103 10.40 16.37 -4.51
CA ASP A 103 10.77 17.76 -4.22
C ASP A 103 12.19 18.02 -4.75
N LEU A 104 12.24 18.40 -6.02
CA LEU A 104 13.50 18.69 -6.71
C LEU A 104 14.22 19.92 -6.17
N GLN A 105 13.52 20.83 -5.48
CA GLN A 105 14.17 22.00 -4.85
C GLN A 105 14.83 21.60 -3.52
N GLY A 106 14.20 20.69 -2.78
CA GLY A 106 14.72 20.13 -1.54
C GLY A 106 15.69 18.96 -1.70
N ASN A 107 15.94 18.48 -2.93
CA ASN A 107 16.72 17.26 -3.22
C ASN A 107 16.24 16.03 -2.45
N GLN A 108 14.91 15.88 -2.38
CA GLN A 108 14.29 14.83 -1.62
C GLN A 108 13.06 14.28 -2.33
N PHE A 109 12.79 13.01 -2.08
CA PHE A 109 11.59 12.33 -2.48
C PHE A 109 10.73 12.15 -1.23
N ASN A 110 9.58 12.80 -1.18
CA ASN A 110 8.67 12.76 -0.05
C ASN A 110 7.87 11.46 -0.09
N LEU A 111 7.66 10.87 1.08
CA LEU A 111 6.89 9.64 1.28
C LEU A 111 5.89 9.87 2.39
N THR A 112 4.64 9.50 2.18
CA THR A 112 3.62 9.41 3.23
C THR A 112 3.01 8.01 3.20
N LEU A 113 3.04 7.33 4.34
CA LEU A 113 2.28 6.10 4.56
C LEU A 113 1.06 6.46 5.41
N PHE A 114 -0.12 6.20 4.87
CA PHE A 114 -1.41 6.48 5.49
C PHE A 114 -2.20 5.21 5.71
N ILE A 115 -2.95 5.16 6.81
CA ILE A 115 -3.79 4.03 7.21
C ILE A 115 -5.11 4.59 7.75
N ASN A 116 -6.21 4.26 7.07
CA ASN A 116 -7.56 4.48 7.60
C ASN A 116 -7.92 3.32 8.53
N GLU A 117 -7.45 3.38 9.78
CA GLU A 117 -7.82 2.42 10.82
C GLU A 117 -9.32 2.47 11.09
N GLN A 118 -9.97 1.33 11.28
CA GLN A 118 -11.39 1.29 11.71
C GLN A 118 -11.52 1.38 13.23
N ARG A 119 -10.68 0.62 13.92
CA ARG A 119 -10.62 0.47 15.36
C ARG A 119 -9.16 0.27 15.73
N LEU A 120 -8.87 0.47 17.01
CA LEU A 120 -7.55 0.28 17.60
C LEU A 120 -6.52 1.34 17.19
N GLY A 121 -6.90 2.45 16.55
CA GLY A 121 -5.98 3.49 16.11
C GLY A 121 -4.96 3.93 17.17
N ASN A 122 -5.42 4.33 18.37
CA ASN A 122 -4.54 4.75 19.46
C ASN A 122 -3.55 3.64 19.87
N TYR A 123 -4.03 2.40 19.90
CA TYR A 123 -3.18 1.24 20.21
C TYR A 123 -2.16 1.00 19.09
N LEU A 124 -2.57 1.08 17.81
CA LEU A 124 -1.69 0.89 16.66
C LEU A 124 -0.58 1.94 16.62
N GLU A 125 -0.92 3.22 16.83
CA GLU A 125 0.05 4.32 16.95
C GLU A 125 1.11 4.01 18.01
N GLU A 126 0.67 3.69 19.25
CA GLU A 126 1.56 3.37 20.36
C GLU A 126 2.44 2.16 20.05
N GLN A 127 1.87 1.08 19.52
CA GLN A 127 2.63 -0.14 19.23
C GLN A 127 3.63 0.04 18.10
N ILE A 128 3.28 0.75 17.02
CA ILE A 128 4.20 0.95 15.90
C ILE A 128 5.39 1.80 16.37
N ASN A 129 5.13 2.89 17.08
CA ASN A 129 6.18 3.74 17.62
C ASN A 129 7.06 3.01 18.65
N ALA A 130 6.46 2.25 19.58
CA ALA A 130 7.20 1.47 20.56
C ALA A 130 8.05 0.33 19.96
N SER A 131 7.69 -0.16 18.78
CA SER A 131 8.41 -1.26 18.11
C SER A 131 9.69 -0.83 17.39
N ASN A 132 9.91 0.49 17.24
CA ASN A 132 10.94 1.09 16.40
C ASN A 132 10.97 0.48 14.99
N ALA A 133 9.82 0.13 14.43
CA ALA A 133 9.75 -0.51 13.10
C ALA A 133 10.29 0.41 12.01
N LEU A 134 10.01 1.71 12.09
CA LEU A 134 10.46 2.72 11.11
C LEU A 134 11.99 2.88 11.11
N GLU A 135 12.63 2.87 12.28
CA GLU A 135 14.10 2.96 12.41
C GLU A 135 14.86 1.81 11.73
N LYS A 136 14.18 0.68 11.47
CA LYS A 136 14.77 -0.46 10.76
C LYS A 136 14.93 -0.18 9.26
N ILE A 137 14.18 0.78 8.72
CA ILE A 137 14.23 1.20 7.32
C ILE A 137 15.16 2.41 7.21
N LYS A 138 16.47 2.16 7.33
CA LYS A 138 17.50 3.21 7.41
C LYS A 138 17.63 4.08 6.16
N GLN A 139 17.07 3.61 5.06
CA GLN A 139 17.06 4.33 3.78
C GLN A 139 16.20 5.59 3.86
N ILE A 140 15.11 5.55 4.64
CA ILE A 140 14.14 6.64 4.75
C ILE A 140 14.44 7.45 6.01
N GLN A 141 14.49 8.76 5.85
CA GLN A 141 14.55 9.71 6.95
C GLN A 141 13.11 9.98 7.40
N TRP A 142 12.63 9.22 8.38
CA TRP A 142 11.30 9.41 8.96
C TRP A 142 11.25 10.64 9.87
N ASP A 143 10.08 11.28 9.92
CA ASP A 143 9.81 12.38 10.85
C ASP A 143 10.03 11.94 12.31
N GLU A 144 10.49 12.87 13.17
CA GLU A 144 10.84 12.57 14.57
C GLU A 144 9.62 12.16 15.40
N GLU A 145 8.43 12.64 15.03
CA GLU A 145 7.15 12.29 15.65
C GLU A 145 6.78 10.82 15.43
N GLY A 146 7.36 10.15 14.43
CA GLY A 146 7.02 8.78 14.05
C GLY A 146 5.64 8.68 13.41
N VAL A 147 4.92 7.60 13.72
CA VAL A 147 3.51 7.48 13.32
C VAL A 147 2.67 8.38 14.20
N VAL A 148 1.79 9.17 13.58
CA VAL A 148 0.87 10.09 14.25
C VAL A 148 -0.58 9.73 13.97
N LEU A 149 -1.46 9.98 14.94
CA LEU A 149 -2.92 9.87 14.81
C LEU A 149 -3.60 11.20 15.16
N PRO A 150 -3.61 12.21 14.27
CA PRO A 150 -4.23 13.51 14.58
C PRO A 150 -5.71 13.40 14.93
N GLN A 151 -6.40 12.46 14.28
CA GLN A 151 -7.77 12.05 14.60
C GLN A 151 -7.99 10.57 14.26
N ARG A 152 -9.05 9.98 14.80
CA ARG A 152 -9.47 8.62 14.46
C ARG A 152 -9.64 8.49 12.93
N GLY A 153 -9.17 7.38 12.37
CA GLY A 153 -9.19 7.13 10.93
C GLY A 153 -8.09 7.82 10.12
N ASP A 154 -7.21 8.60 10.75
CA ASP A 154 -6.09 9.29 10.11
C ASP A 154 -4.77 8.91 10.80
N LEU A 155 -4.30 7.69 10.57
CA LEU A 155 -3.02 7.22 11.08
C LEU A 155 -1.98 7.33 9.96
N HIS A 156 -0.94 8.14 10.12
CA HIS A 156 0.06 8.30 9.07
C HIS A 156 1.47 8.56 9.59
N VAL A 157 2.44 8.45 8.69
CA VAL A 157 3.84 8.83 8.91
C VAL A 157 4.41 9.41 7.63
N ASN A 158 5.24 10.45 7.75
CA ASN A 158 6.01 10.95 6.62
C ASN A 158 7.48 10.61 6.78
N GLY A 159 8.15 10.52 5.63
CA GLY A 159 9.59 10.44 5.57
C GLY A 159 10.10 10.91 4.22
N THR A 160 11.41 11.02 4.11
CA THR A 160 12.06 11.47 2.89
C THR A 160 13.18 10.52 2.48
N LEU A 161 13.42 10.46 1.17
CA LEU A 161 14.58 9.82 0.58
C LEU A 161 15.44 10.89 -0.11
N PRO A 162 16.74 10.97 0.15
CA PRO A 162 17.59 11.94 -0.54
C PRO A 162 17.70 11.60 -2.03
N ILE A 163 17.54 12.62 -2.89
CA ILE A 163 17.79 12.53 -4.32
C ILE A 163 19.21 13.08 -4.58
N PRO A 164 20.09 12.33 -5.27
CA PRO A 164 21.41 12.84 -5.63
C PRO A 164 21.34 14.09 -6.50
N ASP A 165 22.20 15.08 -6.24
CA ASP A 165 22.25 16.34 -6.99
C ASP A 165 22.40 16.14 -8.51
N SER A 166 23.13 15.10 -8.92
CA SER A 166 23.39 14.76 -10.33
C SER A 166 22.14 14.39 -11.12
N VAL A 167 21.05 14.00 -10.45
CA VAL A 167 19.80 13.60 -11.08
C VAL A 167 19.04 14.80 -11.64
N GLN A 168 19.24 16.00 -11.09
CA GLN A 168 18.55 17.20 -11.55
C GLN A 168 18.84 17.49 -13.03
N ASP A 169 20.11 17.36 -13.44
CA ASP A 169 20.53 17.60 -14.83
C ASP A 169 19.87 16.58 -15.79
N ASP A 170 19.77 15.31 -15.36
CA ASP A 170 19.11 14.26 -16.12
C ASP A 170 17.60 14.51 -16.23
N LEU A 171 16.95 14.92 -15.13
CA LEU A 171 15.53 15.26 -15.12
C LEU A 171 15.22 16.45 -16.04
N VAL A 172 16.01 17.51 -16.00
CA VAL A 172 15.83 18.68 -16.88
C VAL A 172 16.05 18.31 -18.34
N LYS A 173 17.00 17.42 -18.62
CA LYS A 173 17.29 16.96 -19.97
C LYS A 173 16.18 16.09 -20.55
N LEU A 174 15.64 15.16 -19.77
CA LEU A 174 14.65 14.18 -20.21
C LEU A 174 13.20 14.71 -20.10
N TRP A 175 12.92 15.52 -19.08
CA TRP A 175 11.63 16.21 -18.84
C TRP A 175 11.83 17.74 -18.77
N PRO A 176 12.13 18.40 -19.91
CA PRO A 176 12.42 19.83 -19.95
C PRO A 176 11.21 20.72 -19.62
N THR A 177 10.01 20.16 -19.58
CA THR A 177 8.79 20.88 -19.24
C THR A 177 7.94 20.04 -18.29
N GLN A 178 7.61 20.63 -17.15
CA GLN A 178 6.72 20.03 -16.17
C GLN A 178 5.27 20.05 -16.71
N THR A 179 4.55 18.95 -16.55
CA THR A 179 3.15 18.88 -16.96
C THR A 179 2.27 19.73 -16.06
N ALA A 180 1.33 20.47 -16.66
CA ALA A 180 0.27 21.15 -15.92
C ALA A 180 -0.94 20.25 -15.63
N GLN A 181 -0.92 19.01 -16.14
CA GLN A 181 -1.98 18.04 -15.90
C GLN A 181 -1.90 17.52 -14.45
N PRO A 182 -3.06 17.36 -13.78
CA PRO A 182 -3.08 16.80 -12.43
C PRO A 182 -2.52 15.38 -12.42
N ALA A 183 -1.94 14.98 -11.29
CA ALA A 183 -1.44 13.62 -11.12
C ALA A 183 -2.54 12.57 -11.39
N ALA A 184 -2.11 11.43 -11.92
CA ALA A 184 -3.01 10.29 -12.12
C ALA A 184 -3.52 9.79 -10.76
N ARG A 185 -4.83 9.53 -10.67
CA ARG A 185 -5.50 9.14 -9.43
C ARG A 185 -5.76 7.65 -9.35
N ILE A 186 -5.88 7.15 -8.11
CA ILE A 186 -6.42 5.83 -7.79
C ILE A 186 -7.89 5.75 -8.19
N GLU A 187 -8.32 4.62 -8.76
CA GLU A 187 -9.73 4.35 -9.07
C GLU A 187 -10.47 3.79 -7.85
N GLY A 188 -9.81 2.97 -7.04
CA GLY A 188 -10.29 2.55 -5.71
C GLY A 188 -11.14 1.27 -5.70
N ASP A 189 -11.35 0.65 -6.86
CA ASP A 189 -12.21 -0.53 -7.02
C ASP A 189 -11.45 -1.87 -6.94
N ASN A 190 -10.17 -1.84 -6.54
CA ASN A 190 -9.29 -3.01 -6.52
C ASN A 190 -8.71 -3.27 -5.13
N GLN A 191 -8.36 -4.52 -4.83
CA GLN A 191 -7.72 -4.90 -3.57
C GLN A 191 -6.33 -4.27 -3.42
N LEU A 192 -5.60 -4.15 -4.53
CA LEU A 192 -4.35 -3.40 -4.61
C LEU A 192 -4.38 -2.58 -5.89
N GLU A 193 -3.93 -1.34 -5.80
CA GLU A 193 -3.74 -0.47 -6.95
C GLU A 193 -2.50 0.40 -6.78
N LEU A 194 -1.65 0.45 -7.80
CA LEU A 194 -0.47 1.31 -7.87
C LEU A 194 -0.58 2.17 -9.11
N VAL A 195 -0.50 3.48 -8.94
CA VAL A 195 -0.47 4.46 -10.01
C VAL A 195 0.82 5.25 -9.90
N VAL A 196 1.53 5.34 -11.01
CA VAL A 196 2.80 6.04 -11.14
C VAL A 196 2.69 6.97 -12.34
N ASP A 197 2.64 8.26 -12.08
CA ASP A 197 2.63 9.32 -13.07
C ASP A 197 4.04 9.85 -13.28
N ASN A 198 4.66 9.39 -14.37
CA ASN A 198 6.03 9.72 -14.71
C ASN A 198 6.13 10.86 -15.74
N ARG A 199 5.06 11.62 -15.97
CA ARG A 199 5.09 12.77 -16.89
C ARG A 199 6.04 13.88 -16.46
N ASN A 200 6.54 13.85 -15.21
CA ASN A 200 7.51 14.78 -14.65
C ASN A 200 8.84 14.13 -14.23
N GLY A 201 9.04 12.83 -14.50
CA GLY A 201 10.27 12.12 -14.18
C GLY A 201 10.37 11.59 -12.75
N ASP A 202 9.28 11.57 -11.97
CA ASP A 202 9.29 11.08 -10.59
C ASP A 202 9.80 9.64 -10.43
N VAL A 203 9.64 8.79 -11.44
CA VAL A 203 10.22 7.43 -11.41
C VAL A 203 11.74 7.47 -11.47
N LEU A 204 12.31 8.39 -12.25
CA LEU A 204 13.75 8.57 -12.29
C LEU A 204 14.27 9.09 -10.95
N ALA A 205 13.59 10.09 -10.38
CA ALA A 205 13.91 10.63 -9.06
C ALA A 205 13.88 9.54 -7.97
N LEU A 206 12.82 8.74 -7.92
CA LEU A 206 12.69 7.62 -7.00
C LEU A 206 13.78 6.55 -7.23
N ALA A 207 14.04 6.19 -8.48
CA ALA A 207 15.07 5.22 -8.81
C ALA A 207 16.45 5.68 -8.34
N ALA A 208 16.79 6.94 -8.56
CA ALA A 208 18.06 7.50 -8.11
C ALA A 208 18.16 7.59 -6.58
N ALA A 209 17.08 8.02 -5.91
CA ALA A 209 17.01 8.01 -4.46
C ALA A 209 17.20 6.59 -3.88
N GLY A 210 16.61 5.57 -4.52
CA GLY A 210 16.80 4.18 -4.13
C GLY A 210 18.23 3.66 -4.33
N VAL A 211 18.90 4.09 -5.40
CA VAL A 211 20.31 3.75 -5.69
C VAL A 211 21.24 4.36 -4.64
N GLU A 212 21.05 5.64 -4.32
CA GLU A 212 21.79 6.33 -3.26
C GLU A 212 21.56 5.68 -1.89
N ALA A 213 20.30 5.37 -1.58
CA ALA A 213 19.92 4.69 -0.34
C ALA A 213 20.49 3.25 -0.24
N ALA A 214 20.81 2.61 -1.38
CA ALA A 214 21.53 1.35 -1.44
C ALA A 214 23.06 1.52 -1.32
N GLY A 215 23.56 2.74 -1.16
CA GLY A 215 24.99 3.06 -1.08
C GLY A 215 25.71 2.95 -2.44
N GLN A 216 24.99 3.09 -3.54
CA GLN A 216 25.52 3.04 -4.90
C GLN A 216 25.50 4.44 -5.55
N SER A 217 26.42 4.70 -6.49
CA SER A 217 26.45 5.96 -7.24
C SER A 217 25.49 5.92 -8.42
N TRP A 218 24.63 6.93 -8.51
CA TRP A 218 23.74 7.15 -9.65
C TRP A 218 24.51 7.25 -10.96
N GLU A 219 25.61 8.01 -10.99
CA GLU A 219 26.44 8.23 -12.17
C GLU A 219 27.03 6.92 -12.70
N SER A 220 27.43 6.03 -11.79
CA SER A 220 27.98 4.72 -12.13
C SER A 220 26.92 3.80 -12.74
N LEU A 221 25.67 3.91 -12.28
CA LEU A 221 24.55 3.15 -12.82
C LEU A 221 24.21 3.61 -14.23
N ILE A 222 24.07 4.92 -14.44
CA ILE A 222 23.66 5.47 -15.75
C ILE A 222 24.77 5.36 -16.81
N ALA A 223 26.04 5.32 -16.39
CA ALA A 223 27.18 5.13 -17.29
C ALA A 223 27.26 3.72 -17.89
N ASN A 224 26.58 2.73 -17.29
CA ASN A 224 26.55 1.37 -17.81
C ASN A 224 25.38 1.16 -18.80
N GLN A 225 25.55 0.19 -19.72
CA GLN A 225 24.56 -0.06 -20.77
C GLN A 225 23.17 -0.44 -20.21
N PHE A 226 23.15 -1.12 -19.06
CA PHE A 226 21.90 -1.51 -18.40
C PHE A 226 21.14 -0.28 -17.87
N GLY A 227 21.82 0.64 -17.20
CA GLY A 227 21.24 1.90 -16.70
C GLY A 227 20.74 2.79 -17.83
N ALA A 228 21.50 2.92 -18.92
CA ALA A 228 21.03 3.65 -20.11
C ALA A 228 19.75 3.03 -20.71
N THR A 229 19.66 1.70 -20.75
CA THR A 229 18.44 1.00 -21.22
C THR A 229 17.27 1.22 -20.26
N ALA A 230 17.52 1.14 -18.94
CA ALA A 230 16.51 1.37 -17.92
C ALA A 230 15.96 2.82 -17.98
N ILE A 231 16.82 3.82 -18.18
CA ILE A 231 16.40 5.21 -18.36
C ILE A 231 15.51 5.36 -19.59
N GLY A 232 15.90 4.77 -20.73
CA GLY A 232 15.06 4.83 -21.94
C GLY A 232 13.68 4.19 -21.75
N ILE A 233 13.60 3.11 -20.97
CA ILE A 233 12.32 2.49 -20.58
C ILE A 233 11.52 3.44 -19.70
N ILE A 234 12.13 3.99 -18.65
CA ILE A 234 11.48 4.93 -17.72
C ILE A 234 10.95 6.14 -18.47
N GLU A 235 11.78 6.77 -19.31
CA GLU A 235 11.41 7.93 -20.13
C GLU A 235 10.22 7.66 -21.06
N SER A 236 10.07 6.41 -21.51
CA SER A 236 8.96 6.01 -22.39
C SER A 236 7.64 5.81 -21.65
N ILE A 237 7.66 5.69 -20.31
CA ILE A 237 6.46 5.52 -19.49
C ILE A 237 5.93 6.90 -19.11
N GLN A 238 4.70 7.21 -19.50
CA GLN A 238 4.00 8.43 -19.05
C GLN A 238 3.21 8.16 -17.78
N VAL A 239 2.38 7.12 -17.79
CA VAL A 239 1.59 6.68 -16.63
C VAL A 239 1.60 5.17 -16.59
N LEU A 240 1.91 4.60 -15.44
CA LEU A 240 1.80 3.17 -15.15
C LEU A 240 0.69 2.98 -14.12
N ARG A 241 -0.25 2.08 -14.40
CA ARG A 241 -1.28 1.61 -13.47
C ARG A 241 -1.18 0.09 -13.34
N ILE A 242 -1.12 -0.38 -12.10
CA ILE A 242 -1.19 -1.80 -11.75
C ILE A 242 -2.40 -1.95 -10.84
N GLN A 243 -3.31 -2.85 -11.18
CA GLN A 243 -4.47 -3.21 -10.37
C GLN A 243 -4.42 -4.71 -10.13
N ALA A 244 -4.65 -5.15 -8.89
CA ALA A 244 -4.58 -6.56 -8.57
C ALA A 244 -5.73 -6.99 -7.65
N ASN A 245 -6.30 -8.16 -7.95
CA ASN A 245 -7.39 -8.77 -7.19
C ASN A 245 -7.22 -10.30 -7.12
N PHE A 246 -7.38 -10.88 -5.94
CA PHE A 246 -7.59 -12.31 -5.77
C PHE A 246 -8.86 -12.75 -6.51
N ILE A 247 -8.74 -13.85 -7.25
CA ILE A 247 -9.88 -14.54 -7.88
C ILE A 247 -10.28 -15.75 -7.03
N ASP A 248 -9.30 -16.37 -6.40
CA ASP A 248 -9.41 -17.42 -5.41
C ASP A 248 -8.22 -17.33 -4.45
N LYS A 249 -8.06 -18.30 -3.53
CA LYS A 249 -6.97 -18.30 -2.57
C LYS A 249 -5.58 -18.34 -3.22
N ASP A 250 -5.39 -19.02 -4.36
CA ASP A 250 -4.06 -19.28 -4.94
C ASP A 250 -3.71 -18.31 -6.08
N THR A 251 -4.70 -17.59 -6.61
CA THR A 251 -4.59 -16.86 -7.86
C THR A 251 -4.97 -15.38 -7.72
N VAL A 252 -4.10 -14.49 -8.20
CA VAL A 252 -4.33 -13.05 -8.33
C VAL A 252 -4.38 -12.68 -9.81
N LYS A 253 -5.44 -11.99 -10.22
CA LYS A 253 -5.50 -11.28 -11.50
C LYS A 253 -4.84 -9.92 -11.37
N ILE A 254 -3.97 -9.59 -12.31
CA ILE A 254 -3.27 -8.30 -12.35
C ILE A 254 -3.62 -7.64 -13.69
N HIS A 255 -4.19 -6.45 -13.64
CA HIS A 255 -4.37 -5.59 -14.81
C HIS A 255 -3.27 -4.54 -14.82
N LEU A 256 -2.50 -4.50 -15.92
CA LEU A 256 -1.41 -3.57 -16.15
C LEU A 256 -1.79 -2.64 -17.29
N ASN A 257 -1.66 -1.33 -17.08
CA ASN A 257 -1.81 -0.33 -18.12
C ASN A 257 -0.60 0.61 -18.07
N ILE A 258 0.16 0.68 -19.16
CA ILE A 258 1.32 1.57 -19.31
C ILE A 258 1.05 2.50 -20.48
N ALA A 259 0.62 3.72 -20.18
CA ALA A 259 0.48 4.78 -21.15
C ALA A 259 1.87 5.25 -21.63
N SER A 260 2.02 5.37 -22.94
CA SER A 260 3.23 5.82 -23.61
C SER A 260 2.86 6.64 -24.84
N ASP A 261 3.79 7.41 -25.40
CA ASP A 261 3.55 8.05 -26.68
C ASP A 261 3.57 7.04 -27.84
N GLU A 262 2.95 7.41 -28.97
CA GLU A 262 2.83 6.54 -30.15
C GLU A 262 4.19 6.15 -30.76
N GLU A 263 5.22 6.97 -30.57
CA GLU A 263 6.55 6.75 -31.16
C GLU A 263 7.35 5.74 -30.33
N LYS A 264 7.34 5.88 -29.00
CA LYS A 264 8.09 5.04 -28.06
C LYS A 264 7.35 3.78 -27.64
N GLY A 265 6.02 3.81 -27.63
CA GLY A 265 5.15 2.74 -27.13
C GLY A 265 5.45 1.35 -27.70
N PRO A 266 5.52 1.16 -29.03
CA PRO A 266 5.86 -0.14 -29.63
C PRO A 266 7.26 -0.65 -29.24
N GLY A 267 8.24 0.25 -29.13
CA GLY A 267 9.59 -0.10 -28.69
C GLY A 267 9.62 -0.54 -27.22
N LEU A 268 8.92 0.21 -26.36
CA LEU A 268 8.73 -0.13 -24.95
C LEU A 268 8.04 -1.48 -24.80
N GLN A 269 6.99 -1.74 -25.58
CA GLN A 269 6.26 -3.01 -25.58
C GLN A 269 7.18 -4.18 -25.90
N MET A 270 8.02 -4.05 -26.94
CA MET A 270 8.97 -5.09 -27.32
C MET A 270 9.97 -5.39 -26.19
N LEU A 271 10.46 -4.35 -25.50
CA LEU A 271 11.39 -4.52 -24.37
C LEU A 271 10.71 -5.19 -23.17
N LEU A 272 9.50 -4.75 -22.82
CA LEU A 272 8.76 -5.32 -21.68
C LEU A 272 8.34 -6.76 -21.95
N ALA A 273 7.72 -7.04 -23.09
CA ALA A 273 7.24 -8.37 -23.44
C ALA A 273 8.39 -9.34 -23.78
N GLY A 274 9.46 -8.86 -24.41
CA GLY A 274 10.58 -9.68 -24.86
C GLY A 274 11.65 -9.94 -23.80
N LEU A 275 11.83 -9.02 -22.84
CA LEU A 275 12.89 -9.11 -21.83
C LEU A 275 12.35 -9.09 -20.40
N ALA A 276 11.58 -8.06 -20.03
CA ALA A 276 11.19 -7.85 -18.64
C ALA A 276 10.22 -8.94 -18.13
N LEU A 277 9.14 -9.21 -18.86
CA LEU A 277 8.14 -10.20 -18.47
C LEU A 277 8.71 -11.64 -18.41
N PRO A 278 9.52 -12.11 -19.39
CA PRO A 278 10.18 -13.42 -19.28
C PRO A 278 11.16 -13.50 -18.11
N ALA A 279 11.94 -12.44 -17.86
CA ALA A 279 12.85 -12.39 -16.72
C ALA A 279 12.10 -12.46 -15.39
N LEU A 280 11.03 -11.66 -15.24
CA LEU A 280 10.16 -11.68 -14.07
C LEU A 280 9.49 -13.05 -13.88
N THR A 281 8.97 -13.65 -14.95
CA THR A 281 8.34 -14.98 -14.90
C THR A 281 9.33 -16.04 -14.41
N LYS A 282 10.56 -16.02 -14.94
CA LYS A 282 11.63 -16.92 -14.53
C LYS A 282 12.02 -16.71 -13.06
N GLU A 283 12.15 -15.46 -12.63
CA GLU A 283 12.49 -15.08 -11.25
C GLU A 283 11.41 -15.57 -10.27
N LEU A 284 10.14 -15.28 -10.57
CA LEU A 284 8.98 -15.73 -9.78
C LEU A 284 8.93 -17.26 -9.67
N GLN A 285 9.16 -17.97 -10.77
CA GLN A 285 9.16 -19.43 -10.77
C GLN A 285 10.35 -20.01 -10.01
N THR A 286 11.55 -19.46 -10.19
CA THR A 286 12.79 -20.01 -9.62
C THR A 286 12.88 -19.77 -8.12
N ASN A 287 12.57 -18.54 -7.69
CA ASN A 287 12.83 -18.09 -6.32
C ASN A 287 11.59 -18.14 -5.42
N TYR A 288 10.39 -18.15 -6.01
CA TYR A 288 9.14 -18.11 -5.26
C TYR A 288 8.15 -19.22 -5.63
N ALA A 289 8.51 -20.12 -6.56
CA ALA A 289 7.59 -21.15 -7.06
C ALA A 289 6.24 -20.59 -7.54
N LEU A 290 6.22 -19.33 -7.97
CA LEU A 290 5.04 -18.64 -8.49
C LEU A 290 5.01 -18.75 -10.01
N THR A 291 3.82 -18.83 -10.59
CA THR A 291 3.63 -18.84 -12.05
C THR A 291 2.95 -17.55 -12.48
N LEU A 292 3.59 -16.79 -13.36
CA LEU A 292 3.01 -15.61 -13.99
C LEU A 292 2.64 -15.95 -15.45
N LYS A 293 1.39 -15.71 -15.83
CA LYS A 293 0.89 -15.87 -17.20
C LYS A 293 0.27 -14.58 -17.69
N GLY A 294 0.19 -14.43 -19.01
CA GLY A 294 -0.40 -13.29 -19.69
C GLY A 294 0.55 -12.71 -20.72
N ASP A 295 0.09 -11.68 -21.41
CA ASP A 295 0.84 -10.96 -22.43
C ASP A 295 0.71 -9.44 -22.23
N LEU A 296 1.52 -8.70 -22.99
CA LEU A 296 1.60 -7.24 -22.92
C LEU A 296 1.42 -6.65 -24.34
N PRO A 297 0.24 -6.76 -24.97
CA PRO A 297 -0.01 -6.13 -26.26
C PRO A 297 0.02 -4.61 -26.19
N TRP A 298 0.43 -3.99 -27.30
CA TRP A 298 0.24 -2.55 -27.54
C TRP A 298 -1.17 -2.29 -28.07
N ASP A 299 -1.91 -1.41 -27.42
CA ASP A 299 -3.19 -0.88 -27.89
C ASP A 299 -3.01 0.53 -28.45
N ALA A 300 -3.02 0.63 -29.78
CA ALA A 300 -2.86 1.88 -30.50
C ALA A 300 -4.05 2.84 -30.34
N ASN A 301 -5.23 2.38 -29.89
CA ASN A 301 -6.36 3.29 -29.66
C ASN A 301 -6.23 4.04 -28.33
N GLN A 302 -5.54 3.42 -27.36
CA GLN A 302 -5.34 3.96 -26.02
C GLN A 302 -3.93 4.53 -25.83
N ASN A 303 -3.04 4.35 -26.81
CA ASN A 303 -1.62 4.67 -26.70
C ASN A 303 -1.00 4.06 -25.43
N ALA A 304 -1.29 2.78 -25.22
CA ALA A 304 -0.91 2.09 -24.01
C ALA A 304 -0.55 0.62 -24.25
N ILE A 305 0.32 0.10 -23.39
CA ILE A 305 0.54 -1.34 -23.26
C ILE A 305 -0.44 -1.83 -22.21
N ILE A 306 -1.30 -2.79 -22.58
CA ILE A 306 -2.36 -3.30 -21.72
C ILE A 306 -2.12 -4.78 -21.50
N GLY A 307 -2.01 -5.22 -20.25
CA GLY A 307 -1.78 -6.61 -19.90
C GLY A 307 -2.76 -7.12 -18.86
N ASP A 308 -3.43 -8.22 -19.17
CA ASP A 308 -4.17 -9.01 -18.19
C ASP A 308 -3.31 -10.22 -17.81
N LEU A 309 -2.71 -10.14 -16.63
CA LEU A 309 -1.80 -11.16 -16.10
C LEU A 309 -2.48 -11.97 -15.00
N GLU A 310 -2.03 -13.21 -14.82
CA GLU A 310 -2.46 -14.14 -13.79
C GLU A 310 -1.24 -14.64 -13.02
N LEU A 311 -1.21 -14.39 -11.71
CA LEU A 311 -0.18 -14.88 -10.79
C LEU A 311 -0.76 -15.98 -9.91
N SER A 312 -0.25 -17.20 -10.02
CA SER A 312 -0.71 -18.37 -9.25
C SER A 312 0.40 -19.00 -8.41
N GLY A 313 0.04 -19.86 -7.45
CA GLY A 313 0.95 -20.47 -6.48
C GLY A 313 1.10 -19.68 -5.17
N ILE A 314 0.24 -18.69 -4.95
CA ILE A 314 0.29 -17.77 -3.80
C ILE A 314 -0.04 -18.51 -2.49
N GLU A 315 -0.90 -19.53 -2.52
CA GLU A 315 -1.32 -20.25 -1.32
C GLU A 315 -0.14 -20.87 -0.59
N TYR A 316 0.77 -21.49 -1.35
CA TYR A 316 1.97 -22.08 -0.77
C TYR A 316 2.82 -21.02 -0.04
N GLN A 317 2.98 -19.84 -0.64
CA GLN A 317 3.78 -18.75 -0.07
C GLN A 317 3.15 -18.17 1.22
N ILE A 318 1.84 -17.95 1.22
CA ILE A 318 1.14 -17.45 2.41
C ILE A 318 1.19 -18.49 3.53
N ARG A 319 0.88 -19.77 3.24
CA ARG A 319 0.97 -20.84 4.24
C ARG A 319 2.37 -21.01 4.81
N ALA A 320 3.40 -20.95 3.97
CA ALA A 320 4.79 -21.04 4.42
C ALA A 320 5.15 -19.91 5.40
N LYS A 321 4.68 -18.68 5.14
CA LYS A 321 4.89 -17.53 6.04
C LYS A 321 4.07 -17.62 7.33
N LEU A 322 2.87 -18.18 7.29
CA LEU A 322 2.04 -18.35 8.47
C LEU A 322 2.52 -19.51 9.37
N ALA A 323 3.04 -20.58 8.78
CA ALA A 323 3.61 -21.72 9.50
C ALA A 323 5.03 -21.43 10.03
N GLY A 324 5.78 -20.57 9.34
CA GLY A 324 7.11 -20.12 9.74
C GLY A 324 7.05 -18.92 10.67
N LYS A 325 7.11 -19.16 11.98
CA LYS A 325 7.73 -18.20 12.90
C LYS A 325 9.18 -17.93 12.48
#